data_AF-A0A4S8M6J4-F1
#
_entry.id   AF-A0A4S8M6J4-F1
#
_cell.length_a   1.000
_cell.length_b   1.000
_cell.length_c   1.000
_cell.angle_alpha   90.00
_cell.angle_beta   90.00
_cell.angle_gamma   90.00
#
_symmetry.space_group_name_H-M   'P 1'
#
loop_
_entity.id
_entity.type
_entity.pdbx_description
1 polymer ?
#
loop_
_entity_poly.entity_id
_entity_poly.type
_entity_poly.pdbx_seq_one_letter_code
_entity_poly.pdbx_strand_id
1 'polypeptide(L)'
;TEEEVSTQAAYVEQQELDGYDRMVRHGLKRKEAFDRRVEKQTGKEVVFAKGDLVQVHKSELENTFKTEKKLMPRWSVPRRVVER
;
A
#
# COMPACT_ATOMS: atom_id res chain seq x y z
N THR A 1 5.52 37.60 21.20
CA THR A 1 6.50 38.32 20.36
C THR A 1 6.68 37.59 19.04
N GLU A 2 7.27 38.22 18.02
CA GLU A 2 7.54 37.55 16.73
C GLU A 2 8.39 36.28 16.90
N GLU A 3 9.31 36.28 17.86
CA GLU A 3 10.13 35.10 18.22
C GLU A 3 9.31 33.92 18.77
N GLU A 4 8.24 34.18 19.52
CA GLU A 4 7.34 33.13 19.99
C GLU A 4 6.58 32.51 18.82
N VAL A 5 6.15 33.32 17.86
CA VAL A 5 5.44 32.86 16.66
C VAL A 5 6.36 32.00 15.79
N SER A 6 7.62 32.41 15.58
CA SER A 6 8.59 31.60 14.84
C SER A 6 8.92 30.29 15.55
N THR A 7 9.00 30.32 16.88
CA THR A 7 9.25 29.10 17.69
C THR A 7 8.09 28.12 17.56
N GLN A 8 6.85 28.59 17.62
CA GLN A 8 5.68 27.73 17.45
C GLN A 8 5.57 27.19 16.03
N ALA A 9 5.88 27.99 15.01
CA ALA A 9 5.91 27.54 13.61
C ALA A 9 6.94 26.42 13.40
N ALA A 10 8.15 26.54 13.95
CA ALA A 10 9.15 25.49 13.89
C ALA A 10 8.72 24.20 14.60
N TYR A 11 8.01 24.31 15.73
CA TYR A 11 7.51 23.14 16.47
C TYR A 11 6.41 22.41 15.70
N VAL A 12 5.53 23.14 15.00
CA VAL A 12 4.51 22.55 14.13
C VAL A 12 5.15 21.80 12.96
N GLU A 13 6.13 22.40 12.30
CA GLU A 13 6.85 21.76 11.19
C GLU A 13 7.52 20.45 11.65
N GLN A 14 8.15 20.45 12.82
CA GLN A 14 8.71 19.24 13.40
C GLN A 14 7.65 18.15 13.66
N GLN A 15 6.49 18.52 14.21
CA GLN A 15 5.42 17.57 14.48
C GLN A 15 4.84 16.95 13.21
N GLU A 16 4.74 17.72 12.12
CA GLU A 16 4.29 17.21 10.83
C GLU A 16 5.27 16.16 10.27
N LEU A 17 6.58 16.43 10.36
CA LEU A 17 7.62 15.49 9.95
C LEU A 17 7.61 14.21 10.81
N ASP A 18 7.52 14.36 12.13
CA ASP A 18 7.45 13.23 13.07
C ASP A 18 6.18 12.39 12.84
N GLY A 19 5.05 13.04 12.56
CA GLY A 19 3.80 12.39 12.19
C GLY A 19 3.94 11.58 10.91
N TYR A 20 4.56 12.14 9.88
CA TYR A 20 4.79 11.46 8.61
C TYR A 20 5.74 10.26 8.76
N ASP A 21 6.87 10.42 9.45
CA ASP A 21 7.81 9.33 9.73
C ASP A 21 7.10 8.18 10.48
N ARG A 22 6.26 8.50 11.47
CA ARG A 22 5.47 7.49 12.18
C ARG A 22 4.52 6.74 11.25
N MET A 23 3.86 7.42 10.32
CA MET A 23 3.00 6.77 9.33
C MET A 23 3.80 5.84 8.41
N VAL A 24 4.95 6.29 7.92
CA VAL A 24 5.84 5.48 7.07
C VAL A 24 6.34 4.25 7.82
N ARG A 25 6.86 4.40 9.04
CA ARG A 25 7.33 3.28 9.88
C ARG A 25 6.21 2.29 10.17
N HIS A 26 5.01 2.77 10.45
CA HIS A 26 3.86 1.90 10.64
C HIS A 26 3.48 1.14 9.36
N GLY A 27 3.52 1.82 8.20
CA GLY A 27 3.32 1.21 6.89
C GLY A 27 4.32 0.09 6.61
N LEU A 28 5.62 0.37 6.81
CA LEU A 28 6.71 -0.59 6.65
C LEU A 28 6.54 -1.81 7.57
N LYS A 29 6.21 -1.59 8.85
CA LYS A 29 5.97 -2.68 9.81
C LYS A 29 4.83 -3.60 9.36
N ARG A 30 3.73 -3.04 8.85
CA ARG A 30 2.61 -3.84 8.34
C ARG A 30 2.97 -4.59 7.06
N LYS A 31 3.75 -3.97 6.17
CA LYS A 31 4.27 -4.64 4.97
C LYS A 31 5.14 -5.83 5.36
N GLU A 32 6.11 -5.65 6.26
CA GLU A 32 6.97 -6.73 6.73
C GLU A 32 6.17 -7.88 7.38
N ALA A 33 5.15 -7.55 8.18
CA ALA A 33 4.27 -8.57 8.75
C ALA A 33 3.47 -9.33 7.69
N PHE A 34 3.01 -8.64 6.63
CA PHE A 34 2.34 -9.25 5.50
C PHE A 34 3.28 -10.15 4.71
N ASP A 35 4.46 -9.65 4.34
CA ASP A 35 5.48 -10.39 3.59
C ASP A 35 5.84 -11.69 4.32
N ARG A 36 6.14 -11.62 5.63
CA ARG A 36 6.39 -12.80 6.46
C ARG A 36 5.23 -13.79 6.48
N ARG A 37 3.98 -13.30 6.44
CA ARG A 37 2.80 -14.18 6.41
C ARG A 37 2.68 -14.89 5.07
N VAL A 38 2.91 -14.17 3.97
CA VAL A 38 2.91 -14.73 2.61
C VAL A 38 4.02 -15.77 2.47
N GLU A 39 5.25 -15.45 2.88
CA GLU A 39 6.37 -16.39 2.88
C GLU A 39 6.07 -17.66 3.67
N LYS A 40 5.46 -17.55 4.86
CA LYS A 40 5.09 -18.71 5.68
C LYS A 40 3.98 -19.56 5.07
N GLN A 41 3.00 -18.96 4.39
CA GLN A 41 1.86 -19.68 3.81
C GLN A 41 2.19 -20.35 2.48
N THR A 42 2.98 -19.68 1.63
CA THR A 42 3.28 -20.14 0.27
C THR A 42 4.67 -20.76 0.15
N GLY A 43 5.48 -20.65 1.21
CA GLY A 43 6.83 -21.21 1.32
C GLY A 43 7.92 -20.42 0.58
N LYS A 44 7.56 -19.58 -0.41
CA LYS A 44 8.45 -18.71 -1.21
C LYS A 44 7.70 -17.48 -1.74
N GLU A 45 8.46 -16.46 -2.13
CA GLU A 45 7.96 -15.38 -3.00
C GLU A 45 7.31 -15.99 -4.25
N VAL A 46 6.08 -15.59 -4.57
CA VAL A 46 5.39 -16.04 -5.78
C VAL A 46 5.97 -15.26 -6.96
N VAL A 47 7.02 -15.82 -7.56
CA VAL A 47 7.62 -15.27 -8.78
C VAL A 47 6.86 -15.83 -9.98
N PHE A 48 6.23 -14.94 -10.76
CA PHE A 48 5.57 -15.33 -12.00
C PHE A 48 6.59 -15.47 -13.13
N ALA A 49 6.50 -16.56 -13.86
CA ALA A 49 7.29 -16.82 -15.06
C ALA A 49 6.56 -16.34 -16.31
N LYS A 50 7.33 -16.11 -17.39
CA LYS A 50 6.76 -15.83 -18.71
C LYS A 50 5.83 -16.97 -19.12
N GLY A 51 4.61 -16.60 -19.51
CA GLY A 51 3.56 -17.54 -19.91
C GLY A 51 2.57 -17.90 -18.80
N ASP A 52 2.86 -17.57 -17.53
CA ASP A 52 1.96 -17.80 -16.41
C ASP A 52 0.67 -17.01 -16.57
N LEU A 53 -0.43 -17.64 -16.17
CA LEU A 53 -1.75 -17.03 -16.17
C LEU A 53 -1.99 -16.35 -14.82
N VAL A 54 -2.17 -15.04 -14.84
CA VAL A 54 -2.33 -14.18 -13.66
C VAL A 54 -3.59 -13.32 -13.78
N GLN A 55 -4.16 -12.93 -12.64
CA GLN A 55 -5.25 -11.96 -12.58
C GLN A 55 -4.79 -10.75 -11.76
N VAL A 56 -5.10 -9.55 -12.26
CA VAL A 56 -4.73 -8.30 -11.59
C VAL A 56 -5.85 -7.90 -10.63
N HIS A 57 -5.48 -7.64 -9.39
CA HIS A 57 -6.41 -7.14 -8.38
C HIS A 57 -6.69 -5.66 -8.59
N LYS A 58 -7.97 -5.28 -8.72
CA LYS A 58 -8.40 -3.88 -8.89
C LYS A 58 -8.61 -3.21 -7.53
N SER A 59 -7.53 -2.74 -6.92
CA SER A 59 -7.56 -2.05 -5.61
C SER A 59 -8.44 -0.78 -5.59
N GLU A 60 -8.62 -0.12 -6.74
CA GLU A 60 -9.50 1.05 -6.89
C GLU A 60 -10.99 0.79 -6.61
N LEU A 61 -11.39 -0.49 -6.56
CA LEU A 61 -12.76 -0.90 -6.26
C LEU A 61 -12.98 -1.11 -4.75
N GLU A 62 -11.92 -1.21 -3.93
CA GLU A 62 -12.06 -1.54 -2.52
C GLU A 62 -12.50 -0.36 -1.64
N ASN A 63 -12.00 0.84 -1.93
CA ASN A 63 -12.22 2.02 -1.08
C ASN A 63 -13.29 2.98 -1.63
N THR A 64 -14.25 2.46 -2.41
CA THR A 64 -15.31 3.27 -2.98
C THR A 64 -16.68 2.82 -2.48
N PHE A 65 -17.55 3.78 -2.21
CA PHE A 65 -18.94 3.52 -1.81
C PHE A 65 -19.96 3.53 -2.97
N LYS A 66 -19.54 3.91 -4.19
CA LYS A 66 -20.42 3.90 -5.38
C LYS A 66 -20.94 2.50 -5.67
N THR A 67 -22.26 2.37 -5.79
CA THR A 67 -22.96 1.10 -6.00
C THR A 67 -22.48 0.35 -7.25
N GLU A 68 -22.21 1.06 -8.34
CA GLU A 68 -21.69 0.49 -9.59
C GLU A 68 -20.41 -0.32 -9.38
N LYS A 69 -19.47 0.21 -8.59
CA LYS A 69 -18.19 -0.44 -8.30
C LYS A 69 -18.32 -1.64 -7.36
N LYS A 70 -19.43 -1.77 -6.61
CA LYS A 70 -19.73 -2.95 -5.78
C LYS A 70 -20.13 -4.16 -6.64
N LEU A 71 -20.69 -3.93 -7.83
CA LEU A 71 -21.09 -4.98 -8.76
C LEU A 71 -19.95 -5.41 -9.70
N MET A 72 -18.85 -4.68 -9.72
CA MET A 72 -17.71 -4.99 -10.59
C MET A 72 -16.85 -6.12 -10.02
N PRO A 73 -16.36 -7.05 -10.86
CA PRO A 73 -15.39 -8.06 -10.43
C PRO A 73 -14.10 -7.42 -9.90
N ARG A 74 -13.64 -7.90 -8.74
CA ARG A 74 -12.39 -7.45 -8.10
C ARG A 74 -11.13 -7.88 -8.86
N TRP A 75 -11.22 -9.01 -9.56
CA TRP A 75 -10.13 -9.57 -10.37
C TRP A 75 -10.34 -9.23 -11.84
N SER A 76 -9.25 -8.96 -12.57
CA SER A 76 -9.32 -8.83 -14.02
C SER A 76 -9.64 -10.16 -14.71
N VAL A 77 -9.93 -10.10 -16.00
CA VAL A 77 -9.80 -11.27 -16.87
C VAL A 77 -8.39 -11.89 -16.74
N PRO A 78 -8.23 -13.20 -16.90
CA PRO A 78 -6.92 -13.84 -16.90
C PRO A 78 -5.99 -13.23 -17.96
N ARG A 79 -4.77 -12.92 -17.56
CA ARG A 79 -3.71 -12.34 -18.40
C ARG A 79 -2.49 -13.25 -18.38
N ARG A 80 -1.68 -13.21 -19.44
CA ARG A 80 -0.40 -13.91 -19.47
C ARG A 80 0.75 -12.94 -19.21
N VAL A 81 1.71 -13.39 -18.41
CA VAL A 81 2.97 -12.66 -18.20
C VAL A 81 3.80 -12.73 -19.48
N VAL A 82 4.09 -11.57 -20.08
CA VAL A 82 4.86 -11.47 -21.33
C VAL A 82 6.36 -11.36 -21.03
N GLU A 83 6.70 -10.63 -19.97
CA GLU A 83 8.06 -10.34 -19.52
C GLU A 83 8.04 -10.07 -18.01
N ARG A 84 9.22 -10.17 -17.36
CA ARG A 84 9.41 -9.95 -15.92
C ARG A 84 9.75 -8.50 -15.62
#